data_AF-A0A8T6WGX5-F1
#
_entry.id   AF-A0A8T6WGX5-F1
#
_cell.length_a   1.000
_cell.length_b   1.000
_cell.length_c   1.000
_cell.angle_alpha   90.00
_cell.angle_beta   90.00
_cell.angle_gamma   90.00
#
_symmetry.space_group_name_H-M   'P 1'
#
loop_
_entity.id
_entity.type
_entity.pdbx_description
1 polymer ?
#
loop_
_entity_poly.entity_id
_entity_poly.type
_entity_poly.pdbx_seq_one_letter_code
_entity_poly.pdbx_strand_id
1 'polypeptide(L)' 'MNIDGESALRSANTRFRKRFEELEKGVQRQGRDVSALTMEELDALWNAVKKK' A
#
# COMPACT_ATOMS: atom_id res chain seq x y z
N MET A 1 -22.30 -12.10 -19.58
CA MET A 1 -21.11 -12.40 -18.76
C MET A 1 -20.07 -11.30 -18.93
N ASN A 2 -20.35 -10.10 -18.42
CA ASN A 2 -19.43 -8.96 -18.50
C ASN A 2 -19.22 -8.40 -17.08
N ILE A 3 -18.86 -9.28 -16.15
CA ILE A 3 -18.42 -8.88 -14.82
C ILE A 3 -16.89 -8.81 -14.92
N ASP A 4 -16.38 -7.76 -15.54
CA ASP A 4 -16.10 -6.43 -14.97
C ASP A 4 -14.63 -6.36 -14.55
N GLY A 5 -13.75 -6.56 -15.54
CA GLY A 5 -12.31 -6.41 -15.37
C GLY A 5 -11.95 -5.00 -14.89
N GLU A 6 -12.76 -4.00 -15.26
CA GLU A 6 -12.66 -2.64 -14.73
C GLU A 6 -12.94 -2.55 -13.23
N SER A 7 -13.97 -3.21 -12.71
CA SER A 7 -14.32 -3.21 -11.29
C SER A 7 -13.38 -4.11 -10.48
N ALA A 8 -12.86 -5.19 -11.06
CA ALA A 8 -11.77 -5.96 -10.48
C ALA A 8 -10.48 -5.12 -10.37
N LEU A 9 -10.15 -4.36 -11.43
CA LEU A 9 -9.01 -3.45 -11.44
C LEU A 9 -9.21 -2.28 -10.47
N ARG A 10 -10.38 -1.65 -10.44
CA ARG A 10 -10.73 -0.60 -9.47
C ARG A 10 -10.67 -1.11 -8.04
N SER A 11 -11.17 -2.32 -7.78
CA SER A 11 -11.11 -2.94 -6.45
C SER A 11 -9.68 -3.25 -6.04
N ALA A 12 -8.86 -3.78 -6.95
CA ALA A 12 -7.44 -4.03 -6.70
C ALA A 12 -6.68 -2.72 -6.44
N ASN A 13 -6.93 -1.69 -7.25
CA ASN A 13 -6.32 -0.37 -7.10
C ASN A 13 -6.74 0.29 -5.78
N THR A 14 -8.02 0.21 -5.40
CA THR A 14 -8.53 0.71 -4.12
C THR A 14 -7.87 -0.02 -2.94
N ARG A 15 -7.69 -1.34 -3.02
CA ARG A 15 -7.00 -2.13 -1.98
C ARG A 15 -5.52 -1.74 -1.87
N PHE A 16 -4.86 -1.52 -3.00
CA PHE A 16 -3.48 -1.05 -3.05
C PHE A 16 -3.36 0.33 -2.42
N ARG A 17 -4.19 1.28 -2.85
CA ARG A 17 -4.22 2.65 -2.34
C ARG A 17 -4.45 2.69 -0.83
N LYS A 18 -5.44 1.95 -0.31
CA LYS A 18 -5.69 1.88 1.14
C LYS A 18 -4.47 1.38 1.93
N ARG A 19 -3.79 0.35 1.42
CA ARG A 19 -2.57 -0.18 2.06
C ARG A 19 -1.40 0.81 1.96
N PHE A 20 -1.29 1.50 0.84
CA PHE A 20 -0.25 2.50 0.64
C PHE A 20 -0.46 3.71 1.58
N GLU A 21 -1.71 4.16 1.75
CA GLU A 21 -2.06 5.22 2.72
C GLU A 21 -1.75 4.81 4.16
N GLU A 22 -2.00 3.55 4.54
CA GLU A 22 -1.65 3.02 5.86
C GLU A 22 -0.12 2.97 6.07
N LEU A 23 0.63 2.55 5.04
CA LEU A 23 2.08 2.54 5.06
C LEU A 23 2.63 3.96 5.18
N GLU A 24 2.15 4.90 4.36
CA GLU A 24 2.57 6.30 4.37
C GLU A 24 2.32 6.95 5.72
N LYS A 25 1.16 6.71 6.35
CA LYS A 25 0.88 7.14 7.73
C LYS A 25 1.86 6.52 8.74
N GLY A 26 2.21 5.25 8.58
CA GLY A 26 3.17 4.57 9.44
C GLY A 26 4.59 5.14 9.32
N VAL A 27 4.98 5.56 8.12
CA VAL A 27 6.29 6.14 7.81
C VAL A 27 6.35 7.61 8.25
N GLN A 28 5.29 8.39 8.00
CA GLN A 28 5.17 9.77 8.49
C GLN A 28 5.18 9.84 10.01
N ARG A 29 4.56 8.89 10.72
CA ARG A 29 4.65 8.80 12.20
C ARG A 29 6.07 8.60 12.72
N GLN A 30 6.94 8.00 11.91
CA GLN A 30 8.35 7.83 12.22
C GLN A 30 9.19 9.05 11.80
N GLY A 31 8.57 10.11 11.27
CA GLY A 31 9.25 11.30 10.77
C GLY A 31 10.06 11.04 9.49
N ARG A 32 9.78 9.95 8.78
CA ARG A 32 10.45 9.59 7.53
C ARG A 32 9.49 9.77 6.36
N ASP A 33 10.04 9.88 5.16
CA ASP A 33 9.28 9.88 3.91
C ASP A 33 9.38 8.50 3.24
N VAL A 34 8.30 8.04 2.61
CA VAL A 34 8.27 6.74 1.94
C VAL A 34 9.24 6.71 0.76
N SER A 35 9.42 7.86 0.10
CA SER A 35 10.39 8.02 -1.00
C SER A 35 11.85 7.96 -0.54
N ALA A 36 12.11 8.15 0.76
CA ALA A 36 13.44 8.07 1.35
C ALA A 36 13.77 6.66 1.87
N LEU A 37 12.85 5.70 1.76
CA LEU A 37 13.06 4.32 2.17
C LEU A 37 13.74 3.52 1.06
N THR A 38 14.58 2.57 1.46
CA THR A 38 15.09 1.57 0.52
C THR A 38 14.00 0.56 0.16
N MET A 39 14.19 -0.16 -0.93
CA MET A 39 13.26 -1.22 -1.37
C MET A 39 13.04 -2.27 -0.27
N GLU A 40 14.08 -2.60 0.50
CA GLU A 40 14.02 -3.55 1.62
C GLU A 40 13.17 -3.02 2.78
N GLU A 41 13.34 -1.74 3.14
CA GLU A 41 12.53 -1.09 4.18
C GLU A 41 11.06 -0.99 3.76
N LEU A 42 10.81 -0.62 2.50
CA LEU A 42 9.48 -0.58 1.90
C LEU A 42 8.80 -1.95 1.93
N ASP A 43 9.51 -3.02 1.57
CA ASP A 43 8.96 -4.38 1.59
C ASP A 43 8.65 -4.85 3.02
N ALA A 44 9.53 -4.55 4.00
CA ALA A 44 9.29 -4.86 5.40
C ALA A 44 8.05 -4.14 5.95
N LEU A 45 7.91 -2.84 5.69
CA LEU A 45 6.75 -2.04 6.09
C LEU A 45 5.47 -2.49 5.38
N TRP A 46 5.56 -2.81 4.09
CA TRP A 46 4.44 -3.31 3.30
C TRP A 46 3.95 -4.66 3.81
N ASN A 47 4.85 -5.57 4.16
CA ASN A 47 4.50 -6.85 4.77
C ASN A 47 3.86 -6.66 6.15
N ALA A 48 4.31 -5.69 6.95
CA ALA A 48 3.70 -5.36 8.23
C ALA A 48 2.26 -4.84 8.05
N VAL A 49 2.00 -3.97 7.07
CA VAL A 49 0.65 -3.47 6.76
C VAL A 49 -0.24 -4.57 6.15
N LYS A 50 0.32 -5.46 5.32
CA LYS A 50 -0.43 -6.58 4.70
C LYS A 50 -0.84 -7.67 5.69
N LYS A 51 -0.12 -7.84 6.81
CA LYS A 51 -0.38 -8.87 7.83
C LYS A 51 -1.48 -8.49 8.82
N LYS A 52 -1.95 -7.25 8.80
CA LYS A 52 -3.02 -6.74 9.65
C LYS A 52 -4.39 -6.91 8.96
#